data_AF-A0A175YQE5-F1
#
_entry.id   AF-A0A175YQE5-F1
#
_cell.length_a   1.000
_cell.length_b   1.000
_cell.length_c   1.000
_cell.angle_alpha   90.00
_cell.angle_beta   90.00
_cell.angle_gamma   90.00
#
_symmetry.space_group_name_H-M   'P 1'
#
loop_
_entity.id
_entity.type
_entity.pdbx_description
1 polymer ?
#
loop_
_entity_poly.entity_id
_entity_poly.type
_entity_poly.pdbx_seq_one_letter_code
_entity_poly.pdbx_strand_id
1 'polypeptide(L)'
;MSVTVPISPPAPLLYDDDEPFLDFTTRNRDLMTGQVEVDDTTPSKNFPRRKKYSLGPVKCFGVELTPDNIAVAMVYFVQGVLGLSRLAVGFYLKDDLHLDPAETAVISGFSSLPWLIKPIYGFISDSVPLFGYRRRSYLILSGLLGALSWSLMATLVDGKYAAAFSILMGSLSVAFSDVVVDSMVVERARGESQSMSGSLQSLCWGSSAFGGIVSAYFSGSLVEAYGVRFVFGVTALLPLLTSAVAVLVKEQPVIASAWRQNNSLADPGFLDTFKTSIVELWKAVRQRSVFLPTLFIFLWQATPHSESAMFYFTTNKLGFTPEFLGRVKLVTSVASLLGVGLYNGFLKNVPLRKIFLITTVFGTALGLTQVFLVMGINRQFGISDEWFAIGDSLIITVLGQASFMPVLVLAARLCPEGMEATLFATLMSVSNGGSVLGGLLGAGLTQYLGVTKDRFDNLALLLILCNLSSLLPLPLLGLLPRDNSDANSKVSNDIAIKSN
;
A
#
# COMPACT_ATOMS: atom_id res chain seq x y z
N MET A 1 -71.88 -47.92 -10.56
CA MET A 1 -70.64 -47.59 -11.30
C MET A 1 -69.53 -47.50 -10.25
N SER A 2 -69.02 -48.62 -9.71
CA SER A 2 -68.41 -49.80 -10.33
C SER A 2 -66.98 -49.53 -10.79
N VAL A 3 -66.05 -50.31 -10.22
CA VAL A 3 -64.58 -50.16 -10.30
C VAL A 3 -64.02 -50.94 -11.49
N THR A 4 -62.92 -50.45 -12.09
CA THR A 4 -61.95 -51.33 -12.76
C THR A 4 -60.51 -50.79 -12.69
N VAL A 5 -59.64 -51.66 -12.18
CA VAL A 5 -58.17 -51.75 -12.33
C VAL A 5 -57.99 -53.11 -13.04
N PRO A 6 -57.08 -53.37 -14.02
CA PRO A 6 -55.72 -53.86 -13.67
C PRO A 6 -54.61 -53.93 -14.78
N ILE A 7 -53.51 -54.62 -14.41
CA ILE A 7 -52.57 -55.45 -15.24
C ILE A 7 -51.31 -54.81 -15.89
N SER A 8 -50.20 -55.55 -15.69
CA SER A 8 -48.96 -55.68 -16.49
C SER A 8 -48.54 -57.18 -16.42
N PRO A 9 -47.56 -57.73 -17.18
CA PRO A 9 -46.67 -57.16 -18.21
C PRO A 9 -47.07 -57.76 -19.61
N PRO A 10 -46.29 -58.50 -20.48
CA PRO A 10 -44.89 -58.97 -20.53
C PRO A 10 -44.11 -58.56 -21.84
N ALA A 11 -42.95 -59.19 -22.08
CA ALA A 11 -42.21 -59.29 -23.37
C ALA A 11 -42.47 -60.71 -24.01
N PRO A 12 -41.85 -61.21 -25.12
CA PRO A 12 -40.57 -60.83 -25.77
C PRO A 12 -40.43 -61.00 -27.33
N LEU A 13 -39.21 -60.71 -27.84
CA LEU A 13 -38.42 -61.33 -28.95
C LEU A 13 -39.05 -61.80 -30.29
N LEU A 14 -38.43 -61.34 -31.40
CA LEU A 14 -38.00 -62.05 -32.65
C LEU A 14 -37.12 -61.03 -33.44
N TYR A 15 -35.85 -61.19 -33.82
CA TYR A 15 -34.94 -62.22 -34.39
C TYR A 15 -34.76 -62.21 -35.93
N ASP A 16 -33.54 -62.59 -36.35
CA ASP A 16 -32.92 -62.76 -37.68
C ASP A 16 -32.06 -61.54 -38.10
N ASP A 17 -30.71 -61.52 -38.00
CA ASP A 17 -29.62 -62.22 -38.75
C ASP A 17 -28.86 -61.15 -39.60
N ASP A 18 -27.53 -61.15 -39.83
CA ASP A 18 -26.44 -62.14 -39.66
C ASP A 18 -25.26 -61.62 -38.78
N GLU A 19 -24.37 -62.53 -38.34
CA GLU A 19 -23.07 -62.32 -37.66
C GLU A 19 -22.07 -63.44 -38.10
N PRO A 20 -20.80 -63.55 -37.64
CA PRO A 20 -19.80 -62.57 -37.14
C PRO A 20 -18.41 -62.73 -37.84
N PHE A 21 -17.34 -62.10 -37.30
CA PHE A 21 -16.17 -62.83 -36.75
C PHE A 21 -15.08 -61.89 -36.15
N LEU A 22 -14.90 -61.93 -34.80
CA LEU A 22 -13.71 -61.66 -33.95
C LEU A 22 -12.83 -60.38 -34.18
N ASP A 23 -12.10 -59.84 -33.20
CA ASP A 23 -11.53 -60.47 -31.99
C ASP A 23 -11.42 -59.52 -30.75
N PHE A 24 -10.93 -60.05 -29.63
CA PHE A 24 -10.74 -59.47 -28.29
C PHE A 24 -9.75 -58.25 -28.25
N THR A 25 -9.60 -57.44 -27.18
CA THR A 25 -9.72 -57.71 -25.73
C THR A 25 -10.08 -56.45 -24.90
N THR A 26 -10.59 -56.65 -23.69
CA THR A 26 -10.90 -55.62 -22.68
C THR A 26 -9.68 -55.08 -21.91
N ARG A 27 -9.86 -53.96 -21.19
CA ARG A 27 -8.93 -53.53 -20.11
C ARG A 27 -9.65 -52.76 -18.99
N ASN A 28 -9.82 -53.37 -17.81
CA ASN A 28 -9.99 -52.64 -16.55
C ASN A 28 -9.66 -53.51 -15.32
N ARG A 29 -9.33 -52.85 -14.20
CA ARG A 29 -9.11 -53.35 -12.82
C ARG A 29 -7.83 -54.14 -12.46
N ASP A 30 -6.97 -53.44 -11.71
CA ASP A 30 -6.58 -53.70 -10.31
C ASP A 30 -5.60 -54.85 -9.91
N LEU A 31 -4.96 -54.58 -8.76
CA LEU A 31 -4.25 -55.47 -7.80
C LEU A 31 -2.80 -55.95 -8.08
N MET A 32 -1.89 -55.20 -7.45
CA MET A 32 -0.81 -55.65 -6.53
C MET A 32 0.25 -56.72 -6.90
N THR A 33 1.48 -56.39 -6.47
CA THR A 33 2.59 -57.28 -6.04
C THR A 33 3.30 -58.17 -7.07
N GLY A 34 4.62 -58.32 -6.90
CA GLY A 34 5.47 -59.23 -7.66
C GLY A 34 6.74 -58.56 -8.19
N GLN A 35 7.87 -58.71 -7.49
CA GLN A 35 9.19 -58.46 -8.07
C GLN A 35 9.63 -59.70 -8.86
N VAL A 36 10.13 -59.50 -10.08
CA VAL A 36 11.08 -60.42 -10.72
C VAL A 36 12.11 -59.56 -11.45
N GLU A 37 13.39 -59.72 -11.12
CA GLU A 37 14.48 -59.20 -11.94
C GLU A 37 14.74 -60.18 -13.09
N VAL A 38 14.84 -59.65 -14.31
CA VAL A 38 15.56 -60.32 -15.41
C VAL A 38 16.51 -59.28 -15.99
N ASP A 39 17.80 -59.51 -15.82
CA ASP A 39 18.87 -58.73 -16.43
C ASP A 39 19.06 -59.20 -17.87
N ASP A 40 19.11 -58.27 -18.83
CA ASP A 40 19.44 -58.60 -20.22
C ASP A 40 20.15 -57.42 -20.89
N THR A 41 21.38 -57.65 -21.34
CA THR A 41 22.37 -56.58 -21.55
C THR A 41 22.56 -56.22 -23.02
N THR A 42 22.22 -54.99 -23.41
CA THR A 42 22.72 -54.40 -24.67
C THR A 42 23.12 -52.91 -24.52
N PRO A 43 24.32 -52.49 -24.99
CA PRO A 43 24.83 -51.14 -24.74
C PRO A 43 24.43 -50.14 -25.84
N SER A 44 23.45 -49.28 -25.56
CA SER A 44 23.10 -48.15 -26.45
C SER A 44 23.64 -46.81 -25.96
N LYS A 45 24.34 -46.10 -26.86
CA LYS A 45 25.23 -44.96 -26.59
C LYS A 45 24.57 -43.82 -25.79
N ASN A 46 25.24 -43.42 -24.70
CA ASN A 46 24.88 -42.23 -23.91
C ASN A 46 24.92 -40.93 -24.73
N PHE A 47 23.75 -40.38 -25.05
CA PHE A 47 23.63 -38.93 -25.28
C PHE A 47 23.49 -38.23 -23.92
N PRO A 48 24.36 -37.26 -23.57
CA PRO A 48 24.24 -36.53 -22.32
C PRO A 48 23.01 -35.61 -22.36
N ARG A 49 21.87 -36.09 -21.84
CA ARG A 49 20.74 -35.23 -21.48
C ARG A 49 21.27 -34.11 -20.59
N ARG A 50 21.29 -32.86 -21.10
CA ARG A 50 21.55 -31.67 -20.28
C ARG A 50 20.56 -31.67 -19.12
N LYS A 51 21.03 -32.05 -17.92
CA LYS A 51 20.30 -31.82 -16.68
C LYS A 51 20.12 -30.30 -16.57
N LYS A 52 18.92 -29.80 -16.90
CA LYS A 52 18.49 -28.51 -16.35
C LYS A 52 18.55 -28.69 -14.85
N TYR A 53 19.50 -28.02 -14.21
CA TYR A 53 19.47 -27.82 -12.77
C TYR A 53 18.26 -26.92 -12.50
N SER A 54 17.11 -27.55 -12.31
CA SER A 54 15.97 -26.88 -11.70
C SER A 54 16.40 -26.61 -10.27
N LEU A 55 16.79 -25.36 -9.98
CA LEU A 55 16.72 -24.89 -8.61
C LEU A 55 15.29 -25.16 -8.13
N GLY A 56 15.14 -25.70 -6.92
CA GLY A 56 13.84 -25.79 -6.29
C GLY A 56 13.22 -24.39 -6.18
N PRO A 57 11.88 -24.26 -6.16
CA PRO A 57 11.23 -22.96 -6.04
C PRO A 57 11.70 -22.28 -4.75
N VAL A 58 12.55 -21.26 -4.89
CA VAL A 58 13.09 -20.51 -3.76
C VAL A 58 11.92 -19.79 -3.11
N LYS A 59 11.70 -20.04 -1.81
CA LYS A 59 10.59 -19.46 -1.06
C LYS A 59 11.06 -18.29 -0.23
N CYS A 60 10.34 -17.17 -0.31
CA CYS A 60 10.60 -15.96 0.47
C CYS A 60 9.30 -15.60 1.22
N PHE A 61 9.39 -15.41 2.54
CA PHE A 61 8.21 -15.26 3.42
C PHE A 61 7.14 -16.35 3.24
N GLY A 62 7.54 -17.57 2.84
CA GLY A 62 6.65 -18.70 2.54
C GLY A 62 6.11 -18.72 1.10
N VAL A 63 6.15 -17.59 0.38
CA VAL A 63 5.68 -17.45 -1.01
C VAL A 63 6.73 -18.00 -1.99
N GLU A 64 6.29 -18.69 -3.03
CA GLU A 64 7.17 -19.11 -4.13
C GLU A 64 7.52 -17.93 -5.04
N LEU A 65 8.81 -17.74 -5.32
CA LEU A 65 9.35 -16.67 -6.17
C LEU A 65 9.10 -16.94 -7.67
N THR A 66 7.83 -16.92 -8.07
CA THR A 66 7.43 -16.82 -9.48
C THR A 66 7.86 -15.47 -10.06
N PRO A 67 8.08 -15.33 -11.38
CA PRO A 67 8.39 -14.03 -12.01
C PRO A 67 7.34 -12.96 -11.68
N ASP A 68 6.08 -13.39 -11.57
CA ASP A 68 4.91 -12.61 -11.21
C ASP A 68 4.94 -12.10 -9.76
N ASN A 69 5.41 -12.90 -8.79
CA ASN A 69 5.54 -12.50 -7.38
C ASN A 69 6.81 -11.67 -7.15
N ILE A 70 7.91 -12.01 -7.86
CA ILE A 70 9.11 -11.15 -7.93
C ILE A 70 8.71 -9.77 -8.46
N ALA A 71 7.86 -9.70 -9.49
CA ALA A 71 7.45 -8.43 -10.06
C ALA A 71 6.72 -7.54 -9.06
N VAL A 72 5.70 -8.09 -8.38
CA VAL A 72 4.96 -7.39 -7.32
C VAL A 72 5.89 -6.91 -6.19
N ALA A 73 6.74 -7.81 -5.66
CA ALA A 73 7.68 -7.48 -4.59
C ALA A 73 8.66 -6.36 -5.00
N MET A 74 9.15 -6.38 -6.24
CA MET A 74 10.06 -5.36 -6.77
C MET A 74 9.39 -4.00 -6.96
N VAL A 75 8.10 -3.91 -7.28
CA VAL A 75 7.41 -2.60 -7.32
C VAL A 75 7.24 -2.03 -5.91
N TYR A 76 6.83 -2.83 -4.93
CA TYR A 76 6.80 -2.39 -3.53
C TYR A 76 8.20 -1.97 -3.02
N PHE A 77 9.26 -2.69 -3.40
CA PHE A 77 10.64 -2.27 -3.12
C PHE A 77 10.95 -0.90 -3.75
N VAL A 78 10.61 -0.67 -5.02
CA VAL A 78 10.79 0.64 -5.68
C VAL A 78 10.01 1.75 -4.95
N GLN A 79 8.77 1.52 -4.52
CA GLN A 79 8.03 2.48 -3.70
C GLN A 79 8.76 2.85 -2.40
N GLY A 80 9.37 1.86 -1.74
CA GLY A 80 10.21 2.08 -0.57
C GLY A 80 11.47 2.90 -0.88
N VAL A 81 12.23 2.51 -1.92
CA VAL A 81 13.47 3.22 -2.30
C VAL A 81 13.18 4.63 -2.83
N LEU A 82 12.00 4.90 -3.38
CA LEU A 82 11.54 6.26 -3.73
C LEU A 82 11.39 7.20 -2.50
N GLY A 83 11.57 6.70 -1.27
CA GLY A 83 11.85 7.55 -0.10
C GLY A 83 13.12 8.40 -0.24
N LEU A 84 14.07 8.00 -1.09
CA LEU A 84 15.39 8.63 -1.29
C LEU A 84 15.26 10.11 -1.67
N SER A 85 14.39 10.42 -2.63
CA SER A 85 14.17 11.79 -3.09
C SER A 85 13.42 12.66 -2.09
N ARG A 86 12.73 12.11 -1.07
CA ARG A 86 11.97 12.93 -0.10
C ARG A 86 12.87 13.89 0.67
N LEU A 87 14.10 13.50 0.99
CA LEU A 87 15.06 14.41 1.62
C LEU A 87 15.59 15.45 0.62
N ALA A 88 15.91 15.02 -0.60
CA ALA A 88 16.37 15.90 -1.68
C ALA A 88 15.32 16.93 -2.10
N VAL A 89 14.02 16.59 -2.14
CA VAL A 89 12.92 17.54 -2.37
C VAL A 89 12.84 18.58 -1.25
N GLY A 90 12.95 18.15 0.01
CA GLY A 90 12.96 19.07 1.16
C GLY A 90 14.08 20.11 1.07
N PHE A 91 15.31 19.66 0.79
CA PHE A 91 16.44 20.56 0.57
C PHE A 91 16.30 21.40 -0.70
N TYR A 92 15.84 20.85 -1.83
CA TYR A 92 15.67 21.60 -3.08
C TYR A 92 14.62 22.74 -2.97
N LEU A 93 13.48 22.47 -2.35
CA LEU A 93 12.45 23.50 -2.12
C LEU A 93 12.95 24.62 -1.17
N LYS A 94 13.87 24.29 -0.26
CA LYS A 94 14.43 25.20 0.75
C LYS A 94 15.65 26.00 0.26
N ASP A 95 16.63 25.33 -0.35
CA ASP A 95 17.97 25.85 -0.59
C ASP A 95 18.24 26.20 -2.05
N ASP A 96 17.69 25.47 -3.04
CA ASP A 96 17.72 25.90 -4.45
C ASP A 96 16.63 26.95 -4.74
N LEU A 97 15.41 26.75 -4.21
CA LEU A 97 14.25 27.62 -4.48
C LEU A 97 13.94 28.66 -3.40
N HIS A 98 14.66 28.65 -2.27
CA HIS A 98 14.56 29.66 -1.21
C HIS A 98 13.16 29.92 -0.63
N LEU A 99 12.25 28.93 -0.72
CA LEU A 99 10.85 29.08 -0.28
C LEU A 99 10.72 29.17 1.23
N ASP A 100 9.56 29.60 1.71
CA ASP A 100 9.22 29.54 3.14
C ASP A 100 8.61 28.18 3.55
N PRO A 101 8.60 27.83 4.85
CA PRO A 101 8.05 26.56 5.33
C PRO A 101 6.58 26.35 4.98
N ALA A 102 5.79 27.43 4.94
CA ALA A 102 4.39 27.41 4.53
C ALA A 102 4.23 27.16 3.02
N GLU A 103 5.01 27.81 2.16
CA GLU A 103 5.01 27.55 0.70
C GLU A 103 5.42 26.10 0.40
N THR A 104 6.45 25.60 1.10
CA THR A 104 6.94 24.22 0.97
C THR A 104 5.85 23.19 1.31
N ALA A 105 5.08 23.45 2.37
CA ALA A 105 3.94 22.60 2.74
C ALA A 105 2.78 22.69 1.72
N VAL A 106 2.49 23.87 1.17
CA VAL A 106 1.47 24.04 0.11
C VAL A 106 1.86 23.31 -1.17
N ILE A 107 3.12 23.39 -1.62
CA ILE A 107 3.62 22.64 -2.79
C ILE A 107 3.54 21.13 -2.53
N SER A 108 3.90 20.68 -1.33
CA SER A 108 3.86 19.25 -0.96
C SER A 108 2.42 18.72 -0.90
N GLY A 109 1.48 19.51 -0.37
CA GLY A 109 0.05 19.18 -0.34
C GLY A 109 -0.56 19.12 -1.75
N PHE A 110 -0.27 20.10 -2.61
CA PHE A 110 -0.71 20.09 -4.00
C PHE A 110 -0.13 18.91 -4.80
N SER A 111 1.16 18.61 -4.61
CA SER A 111 1.83 17.46 -5.23
C SER A 111 1.25 16.12 -4.76
N SER A 112 0.54 16.09 -3.63
CA SER A 112 -0.08 14.89 -3.06
C SER A 112 -1.49 14.61 -3.59
N LEU A 113 -2.08 15.50 -4.41
CA LEU A 113 -3.43 15.34 -4.97
C LEU A 113 -3.72 13.98 -5.67
N PRO A 114 -2.79 13.32 -6.39
CA PRO A 114 -3.05 12.01 -7.00
C PRO A 114 -3.44 10.92 -5.98
N TRP A 115 -2.94 11.02 -4.75
CA TRP A 115 -3.22 10.07 -3.67
C TRP A 115 -4.65 10.15 -3.13
N LEU A 116 -5.41 11.20 -3.48
CA LEU A 116 -6.81 11.41 -3.08
C LEU A 116 -7.81 10.78 -4.05
N ILE A 117 -7.38 10.34 -5.23
CA ILE A 117 -8.26 9.84 -6.30
C ILE A 117 -7.91 8.43 -6.79
N LYS A 118 -7.25 7.62 -5.95
CA LYS A 118 -6.86 6.22 -6.24
C LYS A 118 -7.97 5.36 -6.89
N PRO A 119 -9.26 5.42 -6.46
CA PRO A 119 -10.31 4.59 -7.06
C PRO A 119 -10.52 4.82 -8.56
N ILE A 120 -10.21 6.03 -9.06
CA ILE A 120 -10.28 6.35 -10.49
C ILE A 120 -9.21 5.58 -11.27
N TYR A 121 -7.98 5.49 -10.74
CA TYR A 121 -6.89 4.74 -11.39
C TYR A 121 -7.18 3.24 -11.42
N GLY A 122 -7.77 2.69 -10.35
CA GLY A 122 -8.24 1.31 -10.29
C GLY A 122 -9.22 1.02 -11.43
N PHE A 123 -10.34 1.75 -11.47
CA PHE A 123 -11.37 1.60 -12.50
C PHE A 123 -10.81 1.74 -13.93
N ILE A 124 -9.92 2.72 -14.17
CA ILE A 124 -9.28 2.91 -15.48
C ILE A 124 -8.48 1.65 -15.86
N SER A 125 -7.64 1.14 -14.95
CA SER A 125 -6.81 -0.05 -15.21
C SER A 125 -7.64 -1.31 -15.42
N ASP A 126 -8.75 -1.46 -14.69
CA ASP A 126 -9.64 -2.62 -14.77
C ASP A 126 -10.42 -2.66 -16.09
N SER A 127 -10.83 -1.49 -16.59
CA SER A 127 -11.81 -1.35 -17.68
C SER A 127 -11.19 -1.13 -19.07
N VAL A 128 -9.98 -0.54 -19.13
CA VAL A 128 -9.34 -0.12 -20.39
C VAL A 128 -8.01 -0.86 -20.62
N PRO A 129 -7.99 -2.00 -21.34
CA PRO A 129 -6.75 -2.72 -21.65
C PRO A 129 -5.89 -1.95 -22.67
N LEU A 130 -4.86 -1.25 -22.21
CA LEU A 130 -3.89 -0.58 -23.07
C LEU A 130 -2.96 -1.61 -23.75
N PHE A 131 -2.81 -1.50 -25.07
CA PHE A 131 -2.03 -2.45 -25.89
C PHE A 131 -2.41 -3.93 -25.70
N GLY A 132 -3.64 -4.21 -25.25
CA GLY A 132 -4.14 -5.58 -24.96
C GLY A 132 -3.94 -6.05 -23.50
N TYR A 133 -3.39 -5.22 -22.61
CA TYR A 133 -3.07 -5.56 -21.21
C TYR A 133 -3.67 -4.53 -20.23
N ARG A 134 -4.26 -4.99 -19.12
CA ARG A 134 -4.88 -4.20 -18.03
C ARG A 134 -3.91 -3.84 -16.90
N ARG A 135 -2.86 -4.62 -16.68
CA ARG A 135 -1.87 -4.38 -15.62
C ARG A 135 -0.52 -3.95 -16.20
N ARG A 136 0.05 -4.78 -17.07
CA ARG A 136 1.42 -4.63 -17.58
C ARG A 136 1.67 -3.27 -18.27
N SER A 137 0.77 -2.85 -19.17
CA SER A 137 0.92 -1.59 -19.91
C SER A 137 0.91 -0.36 -18.99
N TYR A 138 0.08 -0.36 -17.94
CA TYR A 138 0.00 0.74 -17.00
C TYR A 138 1.27 0.86 -16.15
N LEU A 139 1.82 -0.25 -15.64
CA LEU A 139 3.08 -0.25 -14.89
C LEU A 139 4.27 0.21 -15.74
N ILE A 140 4.27 -0.09 -17.05
CA ILE A 140 5.28 0.42 -17.98
C ILE A 140 5.14 1.94 -18.13
N LEU A 141 3.93 2.44 -18.42
CA LEU A 141 3.67 3.86 -18.64
C LEU A 141 3.88 4.70 -17.37
N SER A 142 3.47 4.21 -16.20
CA SER A 142 3.66 4.91 -14.94
C SER A 142 5.14 4.98 -14.57
N GLY A 143 5.90 3.89 -14.72
CA GLY A 143 7.35 3.91 -14.49
C GLY A 143 8.08 4.87 -15.44
N LEU A 144 7.68 4.95 -16.71
CA LEU A 144 8.24 5.93 -17.66
C LEU A 144 7.89 7.39 -17.28
N LEU A 145 6.66 7.66 -16.84
CA LEU A 145 6.24 8.98 -16.35
C LEU A 145 7.02 9.39 -15.09
N GLY A 146 7.25 8.46 -14.16
CA GLY A 146 8.05 8.70 -12.96
C GLY A 146 9.51 8.98 -13.28
N ALA A 147 10.09 8.23 -14.22
CA ALA A 147 11.45 8.44 -14.69
C ALA A 147 11.61 9.81 -15.36
N LEU A 148 10.65 10.21 -16.21
CA LEU A 148 10.61 11.54 -16.83
C LEU A 148 10.50 12.65 -15.77
N SER A 149 9.58 12.52 -14.81
CA SER A 149 9.41 13.44 -13.68
C SER A 149 10.72 13.71 -12.93
N TRP A 150 11.41 12.65 -12.49
CA TRP A 150 12.66 12.80 -11.74
C TRP A 150 13.84 13.24 -12.62
N SER A 151 13.85 12.89 -13.91
CA SER A 151 14.83 13.41 -14.88
C SER A 151 14.67 14.91 -15.09
N LEU A 152 13.44 15.42 -15.18
CA LEU A 152 13.15 16.86 -15.24
C LEU A 152 13.63 17.57 -13.97
N MET A 153 13.30 17.04 -12.78
CA MET A 153 13.81 17.53 -11.50
C MET A 153 15.34 17.57 -11.42
N ALA A 154 16.04 16.65 -12.09
CA ALA A 154 17.49 16.60 -12.13
C ALA A 154 18.15 17.60 -13.10
N THR A 155 17.41 18.12 -14.09
CA THR A 155 18.01 18.78 -15.28
C THR A 155 17.38 20.10 -15.73
N LEU A 156 16.06 20.22 -15.76
CA LEU A 156 15.33 21.33 -16.42
C LEU A 156 14.39 22.11 -15.47
N VAL A 157 14.31 21.71 -14.20
CA VAL A 157 13.49 22.38 -13.19
C VAL A 157 14.38 23.32 -12.38
N ASP A 158 14.13 24.62 -12.53
CA ASP A 158 14.80 25.70 -11.79
C ASP A 158 13.79 26.65 -11.10
N GLY A 159 12.49 26.33 -11.07
CA GLY A 159 11.45 27.24 -10.58
C GLY A 159 10.27 26.54 -9.88
N LYS A 160 9.64 27.24 -8.92
CA LYS A 160 8.67 26.65 -7.97
C LYS A 160 7.45 25.98 -8.62
N TYR A 161 6.91 26.55 -9.69
CA TYR A 161 5.79 25.95 -10.43
C TYR A 161 6.21 24.72 -11.25
N ALA A 162 7.40 24.73 -11.85
CA ALA A 162 7.96 23.58 -12.56
C ALA A 162 8.29 22.43 -11.60
N ALA A 163 8.77 22.74 -10.39
CA ALA A 163 8.98 21.77 -9.32
C ALA A 163 7.67 21.16 -8.84
N ALA A 164 6.67 21.98 -8.49
CA ALA A 164 5.35 21.50 -8.10
C ALA A 164 4.70 20.62 -9.18
N PHE A 165 4.80 20.99 -10.46
CA PHE A 165 4.28 20.18 -11.57
C PHE A 165 5.06 18.87 -11.76
N SER A 166 6.39 18.88 -11.64
CA SER A 166 7.21 17.68 -11.80
C SER A 166 6.99 16.70 -10.64
N ILE A 167 6.99 17.18 -9.40
CA ILE A 167 6.69 16.35 -8.21
C ILE A 167 5.25 15.80 -8.29
N LEU A 168 4.28 16.59 -8.80
CA LEU A 168 2.92 16.10 -9.08
C LEU A 168 2.91 14.97 -10.13
N MET A 169 3.68 15.06 -11.22
CA MET A 169 3.79 13.97 -12.21
C MET A 169 4.44 12.72 -11.61
N GLY A 170 5.50 12.86 -10.80
CA GLY A 170 6.13 11.74 -10.11
C GLY A 170 5.18 11.06 -9.13
N SER A 171 4.46 11.87 -8.34
CA SER A 171 3.41 11.46 -7.40
C SER A 171 2.26 10.72 -8.11
N LEU A 172 1.80 11.22 -9.26
CA LEU A 172 0.83 10.55 -10.12
C LEU A 172 1.35 9.19 -10.61
N SER A 173 2.61 9.14 -11.05
CA SER A 173 3.26 7.90 -11.48
C SER A 173 3.26 6.84 -10.36
N VAL A 174 3.60 7.23 -9.12
CA VAL A 174 3.64 6.31 -7.99
C VAL A 174 2.23 5.90 -7.58
N ALA A 175 1.30 6.85 -7.42
CA ALA A 175 -0.09 6.57 -7.03
C ALA A 175 -0.83 5.69 -8.05
N PHE A 176 -0.53 5.80 -9.35
CA PHE A 176 -1.09 4.89 -10.35
C PHE A 176 -0.46 3.49 -10.27
N SER A 177 0.88 3.40 -10.15
CA SER A 177 1.60 2.13 -10.02
C SER A 177 1.13 1.32 -8.81
N ASP A 178 0.96 2.02 -7.69
CA ASP A 178 0.51 1.52 -6.39
C ASP A 178 -0.86 0.84 -6.50
N VAL A 179 -1.87 1.52 -7.07
CA VAL A 179 -3.21 0.95 -7.24
C VAL A 179 -3.22 -0.27 -8.18
N VAL A 180 -2.42 -0.25 -9.26
CA VAL A 180 -2.34 -1.40 -10.17
C VAL A 180 -1.72 -2.63 -9.50
N VAL A 181 -0.72 -2.44 -8.62
CA VAL A 181 -0.10 -3.55 -7.87
C VAL A 181 -0.97 -4.01 -6.71
N ASP A 182 -1.62 -3.11 -5.98
CA ASP A 182 -2.62 -3.48 -4.95
C ASP A 182 -3.72 -4.38 -5.55
N SER A 183 -4.26 -4.02 -6.72
CA SER A 183 -5.22 -4.87 -7.45
C SER A 183 -4.64 -6.24 -7.80
N MET A 184 -3.38 -6.32 -8.28
CA MET A 184 -2.73 -7.61 -8.58
C MET A 184 -2.52 -8.48 -7.32
N VAL A 185 -2.27 -7.89 -6.16
CA VAL A 185 -2.19 -8.62 -4.89
C VAL A 185 -3.55 -9.18 -4.50
N VAL A 186 -4.62 -8.39 -4.61
CA VAL A 186 -6.00 -8.84 -4.31
C VAL A 186 -6.48 -9.91 -5.30
N GLU A 187 -6.19 -9.77 -6.59
CA GLU A 187 -6.52 -10.78 -7.62
C GLU A 187 -5.90 -12.15 -7.31
N ARG A 188 -4.64 -12.19 -6.85
CA ARG A 188 -3.98 -13.45 -6.47
C ARG A 188 -4.44 -13.97 -5.11
N ALA A 189 -4.67 -13.09 -4.14
CA ALA A 189 -5.15 -13.44 -2.80
C ALA A 189 -6.49 -14.22 -2.83
N ARG A 190 -7.37 -13.91 -3.79
CA ARG A 190 -8.68 -14.57 -3.96
C ARG A 190 -8.62 -15.99 -4.51
N GLY A 191 -7.50 -16.42 -5.11
CA GLY A 191 -7.33 -17.77 -5.68
C GLY A 191 -6.56 -18.74 -4.78
N GLU A 192 -6.16 -18.29 -3.58
CA GLU A 192 -5.14 -18.92 -2.76
C GLU A 192 -5.63 -19.18 -1.32
N SER A 193 -4.87 -19.99 -0.58
CA SER A 193 -5.16 -20.21 0.85
C SER A 193 -4.98 -18.91 1.67
N GLN A 194 -5.78 -18.73 2.72
CA GLN A 194 -5.72 -17.53 3.58
C GLN A 194 -4.31 -17.28 4.19
N SER A 195 -3.55 -18.36 4.43
CA SER A 195 -2.14 -18.30 4.84
C SER A 195 -1.21 -17.82 3.73
N MET A 196 -1.40 -18.26 2.48
CA MET A 196 -0.66 -17.76 1.32
C MET A 196 -1.00 -16.29 1.02
N SER A 197 -2.27 -15.91 1.11
CA SER A 197 -2.72 -14.51 1.00
C SER A 197 -2.01 -13.59 2.00
N GLY A 198 -1.97 -13.97 3.28
CA GLY A 198 -1.21 -13.24 4.31
C GLY A 198 0.31 -13.24 4.06
N SER A 199 0.86 -14.33 3.53
CA SER A 199 2.28 -14.42 3.16
C SER A 199 2.63 -13.50 1.98
N LEU A 200 1.75 -13.38 0.98
CA LEU A 200 1.91 -12.47 -0.15
C LEU A 200 1.88 -11.00 0.32
N GLN A 201 0.94 -10.64 1.20
CA GLN A 201 0.92 -9.32 1.83
C GLN A 201 2.20 -9.06 2.64
N SER A 202 2.67 -10.04 3.43
CA SER A 202 3.93 -9.92 4.18
C SER A 202 5.15 -9.70 3.27
N LEU A 203 5.21 -10.36 2.11
CA LEU A 203 6.26 -10.16 1.12
C LEU A 203 6.20 -8.73 0.54
N CYS A 204 5.00 -8.22 0.24
CA CYS A 204 4.79 -6.87 -0.30
C CYS A 204 5.24 -5.77 0.67
N TRP A 205 4.65 -5.74 1.87
CA TRP A 205 4.98 -4.74 2.91
C TRP A 205 6.43 -4.88 3.41
N GLY A 206 6.96 -6.10 3.50
CA GLY A 206 8.37 -6.34 3.81
C GLY A 206 9.34 -5.81 2.76
N SER A 207 9.00 -5.94 1.47
CA SER A 207 9.81 -5.39 0.36
C SER A 207 9.81 -3.85 0.38
N SER A 208 8.66 -3.24 0.65
CA SER A 208 8.54 -1.77 0.81
C SER A 208 9.33 -1.27 2.02
N ALA A 209 9.24 -1.94 3.18
CA ALA A 209 10.02 -1.59 4.36
C ALA A 209 11.54 -1.72 4.14
N PHE A 210 11.99 -2.78 3.46
CA PHE A 210 13.40 -2.94 3.08
C PHE A 210 13.87 -1.82 2.14
N GLY A 211 13.07 -1.49 1.11
CA GLY A 211 13.33 -0.35 0.23
C GLY A 211 13.40 0.98 0.99
N GLY A 212 12.51 1.18 1.96
CA GLY A 212 12.48 2.36 2.83
C GLY A 212 13.76 2.52 3.65
N ILE A 213 14.24 1.44 4.27
CA ILE A 213 15.50 1.39 5.03
C ILE A 213 16.71 1.71 4.14
N VAL A 214 16.78 1.12 2.94
CA VAL A 214 17.82 1.42 1.94
C VAL A 214 17.77 2.90 1.55
N SER A 215 16.57 3.45 1.31
CA SER A 215 16.39 4.88 1.00
C SER A 215 16.87 5.76 2.15
N ALA A 216 16.54 5.40 3.39
CA ALA A 216 16.88 6.19 4.56
C ALA A 216 18.40 6.27 4.76
N TYR A 217 19.08 5.12 4.68
CA TYR A 217 20.55 5.02 4.79
C TYR A 217 21.28 5.90 3.75
N PHE A 218 20.88 5.84 2.47
CA PHE A 218 21.57 6.57 1.40
C PHE A 218 21.06 8.00 1.16
N SER A 219 19.86 8.37 1.63
CA SER A 219 19.25 9.67 1.32
C SER A 219 20.09 10.86 1.81
N GLY A 220 20.61 10.78 3.02
CA GLY A 220 21.42 11.85 3.60
C GLY A 220 22.80 11.96 2.94
N SER A 221 23.53 10.85 2.89
CA SER A 221 24.90 10.81 2.36
C SER A 221 24.98 11.16 0.87
N LEU A 222 24.00 10.79 0.05
CA LEU A 222 23.98 11.18 -1.36
C LEU A 222 23.62 12.66 -1.58
N VAL A 223 22.72 13.23 -0.76
CA VAL A 223 22.44 14.69 -0.81
C VAL A 223 23.67 15.48 -0.38
N GLU A 224 24.37 15.06 0.67
CA GLU A 224 25.54 15.79 1.19
C GLU A 224 26.77 15.67 0.27
N ALA A 225 27.03 14.48 -0.31
CA ALA A 225 28.21 14.25 -1.15
C ALA A 225 28.05 14.69 -2.62
N TYR A 226 26.83 14.68 -3.18
CA TYR A 226 26.60 14.90 -4.61
C TYR A 226 25.47 15.90 -4.94
N GLY A 227 24.78 16.44 -3.92
CA GLY A 227 23.71 17.42 -4.10
C GLY A 227 22.37 16.84 -4.58
N VAL A 228 21.31 17.64 -4.43
CA VAL A 228 19.92 17.21 -4.68
C VAL A 228 19.65 16.79 -6.12
N ARG A 229 20.23 17.46 -7.12
CA ARG A 229 20.04 17.14 -8.54
C ARG A 229 20.59 15.76 -8.92
N PHE A 230 21.73 15.35 -8.34
CA PHE A 230 22.26 13.99 -8.51
C PHE A 230 21.30 12.95 -7.91
N VAL A 231 20.76 13.22 -6.72
CA VAL A 231 19.78 12.31 -6.08
C VAL A 231 18.51 12.18 -6.91
N PHE A 232 18.02 13.26 -7.54
CA PHE A 232 16.91 13.16 -8.50
C PHE A 232 17.27 12.31 -9.72
N GLY A 233 18.48 12.45 -10.26
CA GLY A 233 18.99 11.62 -11.36
C GLY A 233 19.05 10.12 -11.01
N VAL A 234 19.56 9.78 -9.82
CA VAL A 234 19.54 8.40 -9.29
C VAL A 234 18.10 7.91 -9.09
N THR A 235 17.23 8.78 -8.56
CA THR A 235 15.82 8.46 -8.33
C THR A 235 15.08 8.16 -9.63
N ALA A 236 15.42 8.82 -10.75
CA ALA A 236 14.81 8.59 -12.06
C ALA A 236 15.01 7.16 -12.59
N LEU A 237 16.05 6.46 -12.15
CA LEU A 237 16.29 5.06 -12.52
C LEU A 237 15.34 4.07 -11.79
N LEU A 238 14.77 4.46 -10.65
CA LEU A 238 13.94 3.57 -9.84
C LEU A 238 12.56 3.30 -10.49
N PRO A 239 11.83 4.29 -11.04
CA PRO A 239 10.62 4.03 -11.84
C PRO A 239 10.91 3.23 -13.13
N LEU A 240 12.09 3.37 -13.75
CA LEU A 240 12.48 2.53 -14.89
C LEU A 240 12.60 1.04 -14.49
N LEU A 241 13.01 0.75 -13.25
CA LEU A 241 13.01 -0.62 -12.73
C LEU A 241 11.57 -1.17 -12.65
N THR A 242 10.58 -0.37 -12.24
CA THR A 242 9.15 -0.76 -12.33
C THR A 242 8.73 -1.06 -13.77
N SER A 243 9.08 -0.22 -14.75
CA SER A 243 8.77 -0.48 -16.17
C SER A 243 9.44 -1.74 -16.71
N ALA A 244 10.70 -2.00 -16.35
CA ALA A 244 11.43 -3.20 -16.76
C ALA A 244 10.85 -4.47 -16.13
N VAL A 245 10.54 -4.40 -14.83
CA VAL A 245 9.96 -5.50 -14.07
C VAL A 245 8.53 -5.85 -14.51
N ALA A 246 7.75 -4.86 -14.96
CA ALA A 246 6.42 -5.08 -15.52
C ALA A 246 6.40 -6.03 -16.74
N VAL A 247 7.52 -6.21 -17.44
CA VAL A 247 7.68 -7.19 -18.53
C VAL A 247 7.61 -8.64 -18.02
N LEU A 248 7.91 -8.89 -16.74
CA LEU A 248 7.84 -10.22 -16.13
C LEU A 248 6.41 -10.67 -15.78
N VAL A 249 5.45 -9.74 -15.72
CA VAL A 249 4.05 -10.00 -15.37
C VAL A 249 3.37 -10.77 -16.51
N LYS A 250 3.00 -12.04 -16.26
CA LYS A 250 2.39 -12.94 -17.24
C LYS A 250 0.88 -12.73 -17.35
N GLU A 251 0.51 -11.55 -17.80
CA GLU A 251 -0.87 -11.21 -18.12
C GLU A 251 -1.31 -11.84 -19.47
N GLN A 252 -2.49 -12.47 -19.50
CA GLN A 252 -3.08 -12.97 -20.75
C GLN A 252 -3.62 -11.78 -21.57
N PRO A 253 -3.32 -11.68 -22.88
CA PRO A 253 -3.77 -10.57 -23.69
C PRO A 253 -5.30 -10.61 -23.87
N VAL A 254 -5.98 -9.51 -23.54
CA VAL A 254 -7.41 -9.35 -23.78
C VAL A 254 -7.65 -9.34 -25.29
N ILE A 255 -8.38 -10.34 -25.80
CA ILE A 255 -8.60 -10.50 -27.24
C ILE A 255 -9.33 -9.26 -27.78
N ALA A 256 -8.64 -8.50 -28.63
CA ALA A 256 -9.05 -7.14 -29.00
C ALA A 256 -10.40 -7.06 -29.72
N SER A 257 -10.86 -8.13 -30.39
CA SER A 257 -12.19 -8.21 -30.98
C SER A 257 -13.29 -8.19 -29.92
N ALA A 258 -13.18 -9.03 -28.89
CA ALA A 258 -14.20 -9.16 -27.83
C ALA A 258 -14.35 -7.87 -27.00
N TRP A 259 -13.27 -7.12 -26.79
CA TRP A 259 -13.36 -5.81 -26.13
C TRP A 259 -13.90 -4.73 -27.08
N ARG A 260 -13.34 -4.60 -28.29
CA ARG A 260 -13.74 -3.56 -29.27
C ARG A 260 -15.19 -3.70 -29.76
N GLN A 261 -15.76 -4.90 -29.72
CA GLN A 261 -17.15 -5.17 -30.12
C GLN A 261 -18.18 -4.82 -29.02
N ASN A 262 -17.75 -4.70 -27.74
CA ASN A 262 -18.63 -4.42 -26.61
C ASN A 262 -18.38 -3.06 -25.92
N ASN A 263 -17.18 -2.47 -26.06
CA ASN A 263 -16.85 -1.18 -25.48
C ASN A 263 -15.90 -0.39 -26.41
N SER A 264 -16.39 0.66 -27.05
CA SER A 264 -15.53 1.74 -27.51
C SER A 264 -15.28 2.75 -26.37
N LEU A 265 -14.17 3.49 -26.42
CA LEU A 265 -13.88 4.56 -25.43
C LEU A 265 -14.84 5.77 -25.55
N ALA A 266 -15.72 5.78 -26.56
CA ALA A 266 -16.75 6.78 -26.78
C ALA A 266 -18.18 6.22 -26.58
N ASP A 267 -18.33 4.95 -26.16
CA ASP A 267 -19.64 4.37 -25.90
C ASP A 267 -20.28 4.95 -24.64
N PRO A 268 -21.58 5.28 -24.65
CA PRO A 268 -22.31 5.61 -23.42
C PRO A 268 -22.22 4.47 -22.38
N GLY A 269 -22.14 3.21 -22.83
CA GLY A 269 -22.01 2.04 -21.95
C GLY A 269 -20.75 2.06 -21.05
N PHE A 270 -19.64 2.65 -21.48
CA PHE A 270 -18.46 2.81 -20.62
C PHE A 270 -18.73 3.85 -19.52
N LEU A 271 -19.32 5.00 -19.88
CA LEU A 271 -19.69 6.03 -18.92
C LEU A 271 -20.78 5.57 -17.96
N ASP A 272 -21.74 4.76 -18.41
CA ASP A 272 -22.80 4.20 -17.57
C ASP A 272 -22.28 3.09 -16.65
N THR A 273 -21.29 2.30 -17.09
CA THR A 273 -20.54 1.39 -16.21
C THR A 273 -19.79 2.17 -15.13
N PHE A 274 -19.05 3.23 -15.50
CA PHE A 274 -18.33 4.07 -14.55
C PHE A 274 -19.26 4.77 -13.54
N LYS A 275 -20.38 5.32 -14.00
CA LYS A 275 -21.45 5.85 -13.13
C LYS A 275 -21.96 4.78 -12.18
N THR A 276 -22.17 3.56 -12.64
CA THR A 276 -22.68 2.44 -11.81
C THR A 276 -21.67 2.09 -10.72
N SER A 277 -20.39 1.90 -11.05
CA SER A 277 -19.33 1.65 -10.06
C SER A 277 -19.17 2.80 -9.05
N ILE A 278 -19.28 4.06 -9.49
CA ILE A 278 -19.31 5.23 -8.58
C ILE A 278 -20.55 5.19 -7.67
N VAL A 279 -21.72 4.86 -8.20
CA VAL A 279 -22.98 4.79 -7.42
C VAL A 279 -22.93 3.63 -6.41
N GLU A 280 -22.32 2.50 -6.74
CA GLU A 280 -22.11 1.37 -5.83
C GLU A 280 -21.09 1.69 -4.74
N LEU A 281 -19.95 2.29 -5.10
CA LEU A 281 -18.97 2.80 -4.14
C LEU A 281 -19.58 3.85 -3.21
N TRP A 282 -20.37 4.78 -3.75
CA TRP A 282 -21.07 5.81 -2.96
C TRP A 282 -22.13 5.21 -2.04
N LYS A 283 -22.90 4.20 -2.49
CA LYS A 283 -23.80 3.42 -1.63
C LYS A 283 -23.04 2.77 -0.46
N ALA A 284 -21.88 2.16 -0.73
CA ALA A 284 -21.04 1.51 0.29
C ALA A 284 -20.45 2.51 1.29
N VAL A 285 -19.80 3.58 0.81
CA VAL A 285 -19.23 4.65 1.65
C VAL A 285 -20.31 5.34 2.50
N ARG A 286 -21.54 5.47 1.99
CA ARG A 286 -22.69 6.04 2.70
C ARG A 286 -23.30 5.09 3.75
N GLN A 287 -22.93 3.80 3.81
CA GLN A 287 -23.37 2.92 4.89
C GLN A 287 -22.81 3.42 6.23
N ARG A 288 -23.65 3.46 7.27
CA ARG A 288 -23.27 4.02 8.59
C ARG A 288 -22.10 3.27 9.26
N SER A 289 -21.93 1.98 8.93
CA SER A 289 -20.78 1.13 9.30
C SER A 289 -19.45 1.62 8.73
N VAL A 290 -19.44 2.12 7.49
CA VAL A 290 -18.25 2.60 6.77
C VAL A 290 -18.05 4.10 6.99
N PHE A 291 -19.12 4.89 6.90
CA PHE A 291 -19.07 6.35 6.96
C PHE A 291 -18.48 6.89 8.27
N LEU A 292 -18.95 6.40 9.43
CA LEU A 292 -18.54 6.96 10.72
C LEU A 292 -17.05 6.70 11.03
N PRO A 293 -16.49 5.49 10.83
CA PRO A 293 -15.06 5.28 11.01
C PRO A 293 -14.21 5.99 9.95
N THR A 294 -14.70 6.09 8.70
CA THR A 294 -14.03 6.87 7.64
C THR A 294 -13.91 8.35 8.03
N LEU A 295 -14.99 8.94 8.55
CA LEU A 295 -15.01 10.31 9.04
C LEU A 295 -14.07 10.50 10.23
N PHE A 296 -14.00 9.54 11.15
CA PHE A 296 -13.01 9.58 12.25
C PHE A 296 -11.57 9.56 11.73
N ILE A 297 -11.24 8.65 10.80
CA ILE A 297 -9.89 8.56 10.21
C ILE A 297 -9.53 9.86 9.48
N PHE A 298 -10.47 10.44 8.72
CA PHE A 298 -10.27 11.73 8.05
C PHE A 298 -9.97 12.85 9.05
N LEU A 299 -10.80 12.99 10.09
CA LEU A 299 -10.64 14.05 11.10
C LEU A 299 -9.39 13.87 11.97
N TRP A 300 -8.96 12.62 12.21
CA TRP A 300 -7.70 12.31 12.88
C TRP A 300 -6.48 12.66 12.02
N GLN A 301 -6.51 12.39 10.71
CA GLN A 301 -5.44 12.79 9.78
C GLN A 301 -5.44 14.29 9.47
N ALA A 302 -6.59 14.97 9.57
CA ALA A 302 -6.75 16.40 9.28
C ALA A 302 -6.30 17.33 10.41
N THR A 303 -5.72 16.82 11.51
CA THR A 303 -5.14 17.64 12.58
C THR A 303 -3.91 18.40 12.05
N PRO A 304 -3.80 19.73 12.24
CA PRO A 304 -2.68 20.50 11.72
C PRO A 304 -1.34 20.05 12.28
N HIS A 305 -0.35 19.93 11.39
CA HIS A 305 1.02 19.50 11.73
C HIS A 305 2.07 20.46 11.15
N SER A 306 3.26 20.46 11.75
CA SER A 306 4.31 21.48 11.57
C SER A 306 5.61 20.93 10.99
N GLU A 307 5.53 19.85 10.19
CA GLU A 307 6.70 19.12 9.68
C GLU A 307 7.67 20.04 8.92
N SER A 308 7.18 20.90 8.02
CA SER A 308 8.03 21.84 7.28
C SER A 308 8.68 22.88 8.20
N ALA A 309 7.96 23.43 9.19
CA ALA A 309 8.52 24.40 10.12
C ALA A 309 9.66 23.78 10.97
N MET A 310 9.52 22.52 11.40
CA MET A 310 10.59 21.81 12.10
C MET A 310 11.76 21.39 11.20
N PHE A 311 11.50 21.04 9.93
CA PHE A 311 12.57 20.78 8.96
C PHE A 311 13.45 22.03 8.77
N TYR A 312 12.84 23.21 8.63
CA TYR A 312 13.59 24.47 8.52
C TYR A 312 14.28 24.86 9.83
N PHE A 313 13.67 24.63 11.00
CA PHE A 313 14.30 24.89 12.29
C PHE A 313 15.56 24.03 12.51
N THR A 314 15.45 22.72 12.27
CA THR A 314 16.56 21.76 12.45
C THR A 314 17.71 22.02 11.48
N THR A 315 17.43 22.42 10.24
CA THR A 315 18.47 22.72 9.25
C THR A 315 19.06 24.14 9.40
N ASN A 316 18.25 25.20 9.50
CA ASN A 316 18.75 26.59 9.55
C ASN A 316 19.21 27.03 10.94
N LYS A 317 18.55 26.59 12.03
CA LYS A 317 18.84 27.08 13.39
C LYS A 317 19.70 26.12 14.21
N LEU A 318 19.56 24.81 14.00
CA LEU A 318 20.42 23.79 14.64
C LEU A 318 21.58 23.32 13.74
N GLY A 319 21.57 23.63 12.44
CA GLY A 319 22.67 23.28 11.52
C GLY A 319 22.75 21.80 11.16
N PHE A 320 21.68 21.02 11.32
CA PHE A 320 21.70 19.58 11.04
C PHE A 320 21.95 19.30 9.56
N THR A 321 23.00 18.52 9.27
CA THR A 321 23.41 18.20 7.89
C THR A 321 22.45 17.20 7.21
N PRO A 322 22.45 17.11 5.86
CA PRO A 322 21.67 16.09 5.17
C PRO A 322 22.00 14.67 5.61
N GLU A 323 23.28 14.32 5.84
CA GLU A 323 23.67 13.00 6.36
C GLU A 323 23.05 12.74 7.73
N PHE A 324 23.10 13.72 8.65
CA PHE A 324 22.47 13.57 9.96
C PHE A 324 20.96 13.31 9.85
N LEU A 325 20.25 14.06 9.01
CA LEU A 325 18.81 13.83 8.78
C LEU A 325 18.51 12.49 8.08
N GLY A 326 19.43 11.99 7.25
CA GLY A 326 19.38 10.62 6.72
C GLY A 326 19.54 9.56 7.82
N ARG A 327 20.50 9.74 8.73
CA ARG A 327 20.69 8.87 9.91
C ARG A 327 19.47 8.90 10.85
N VAL A 328 18.85 10.06 11.07
CA VAL A 328 17.56 10.16 11.79
C VAL A 328 16.47 9.35 11.07
N LYS A 329 16.32 9.51 9.74
CA LYS A 329 15.37 8.72 8.94
C LYS A 329 15.64 7.22 8.98
N LEU A 330 16.90 6.79 9.11
CA LEU A 330 17.25 5.38 9.27
C LEU A 330 16.78 4.84 10.63
N VAL A 331 17.03 5.59 11.70
CA VAL A 331 16.56 5.24 13.06
C VAL A 331 15.04 5.17 13.09
N THR A 332 14.32 6.14 12.50
CA THR A 332 12.84 6.10 12.44
C THR A 332 12.32 4.98 11.54
N SER A 333 13.02 4.63 10.46
CA SER A 333 12.68 3.46 9.64
C SER A 333 12.75 2.15 10.43
N VAL A 334 13.78 1.95 11.24
CA VAL A 334 13.87 0.79 12.16
C VAL A 334 12.81 0.88 13.27
N ALA A 335 12.59 2.06 13.84
CA ALA A 335 11.56 2.31 14.85
C ALA A 335 10.13 2.00 14.34
N SER A 336 9.88 2.17 13.03
CA SER A 336 8.59 1.83 12.43
C SER A 336 8.28 0.34 12.56
N LEU A 337 9.27 -0.54 12.34
CA LEU A 337 9.15 -1.98 12.52
C LEU A 337 8.93 -2.35 13.99
N LEU A 338 9.56 -1.61 14.93
CA LEU A 338 9.29 -1.77 16.36
C LEU A 338 7.85 -1.37 16.72
N GLY A 339 7.28 -0.33 16.09
CA GLY A 339 5.87 0.03 16.22
C GLY A 339 4.91 -1.03 15.71
N VAL A 340 5.22 -1.66 14.57
CA VAL A 340 4.47 -2.81 14.01
C VAL A 340 4.57 -4.04 14.93
N GLY A 341 5.75 -4.29 15.51
CA GLY A 341 5.97 -5.35 16.50
C GLY A 341 5.19 -5.12 17.80
N LEU A 342 5.25 -3.90 18.35
CA LEU A 342 4.49 -3.46 19.52
C LEU A 342 2.97 -3.63 19.30
N TYR A 343 2.47 -3.24 18.13
CA TYR A 343 1.06 -3.45 17.78
C TYR A 343 0.71 -4.95 17.78
N ASN A 344 1.45 -5.77 17.03
CA ASN A 344 1.12 -7.19 16.86
C ASN A 344 1.28 -8.01 18.15
N GLY A 345 2.26 -7.68 19.00
CA GLY A 345 2.51 -8.37 20.26
C GLY A 345 1.56 -7.97 21.40
N PHE A 346 1.21 -6.69 21.51
CA PHE A 346 0.53 -6.16 22.71
C PHE A 346 -0.80 -5.46 22.42
N LEU A 347 -0.93 -4.71 21.32
CA LEU A 347 -2.13 -3.89 21.07
C LEU A 347 -3.21 -4.57 20.22
N LYS A 348 -2.87 -5.62 19.46
CA LYS A 348 -3.78 -6.34 18.55
C LYS A 348 -5.06 -6.87 19.23
N ASN A 349 -5.00 -7.14 20.53
CA ASN A 349 -6.11 -7.63 21.36
C ASN A 349 -6.78 -6.52 22.20
N VAL A 350 -6.32 -5.27 22.10
CA VAL A 350 -6.86 -4.12 22.83
C VAL A 350 -7.98 -3.47 22.01
N PRO A 351 -9.11 -3.06 22.62
CA PRO A 351 -10.21 -2.44 21.88
C PRO A 351 -9.77 -1.19 21.11
N LEU A 352 -10.24 -1.05 19.87
CA LEU A 352 -9.75 -0.05 18.90
C LEU A 352 -9.81 1.37 19.46
N ARG A 353 -10.95 1.73 20.08
CA ARG A 353 -11.17 3.03 20.73
C ARG A 353 -10.18 3.31 21.85
N LYS A 354 -9.74 2.28 22.59
CA LYS A 354 -8.77 2.40 23.69
C LYS A 354 -7.34 2.57 23.16
N ILE A 355 -7.01 1.96 22.01
CA ILE A 355 -5.72 2.22 21.33
C ILE A 355 -5.63 3.70 20.98
N PHE A 356 -6.56 4.22 20.15
CA PHE A 356 -6.53 5.63 19.75
C PHE A 356 -6.56 6.61 20.92
N LEU A 357 -7.33 6.33 21.99
CA LEU A 357 -7.35 7.18 23.19
C LEU A 357 -5.97 7.27 23.84
N ILE A 358 -5.33 6.11 24.08
CA ILE A 358 -4.02 6.05 24.73
C ILE A 358 -2.95 6.65 23.83
N THR A 359 -2.86 6.21 22.56
CA THR A 359 -1.76 6.64 21.70
C THR A 359 -1.85 8.10 21.28
N THR A 360 -3.05 8.68 21.18
CA THR A 360 -3.21 10.13 20.95
C THR A 360 -2.81 10.95 22.18
N VAL A 361 -3.19 10.53 23.39
CA VAL A 361 -2.83 11.24 24.63
C VAL A 361 -1.32 11.19 24.88
N PHE A 362 -0.70 10.01 24.77
CA PHE A 362 0.76 9.89 24.83
C PHE A 362 1.44 10.60 23.66
N GLY A 363 0.85 10.56 22.46
CA GLY A 363 1.36 11.23 21.26
C GLY A 363 1.37 12.75 21.38
N THR A 364 0.34 13.34 22.00
CA THR A 364 0.33 14.76 22.33
C THR A 364 1.41 15.11 23.35
N ALA A 365 1.53 14.31 24.42
CA ALA A 365 2.52 14.55 25.47
C ALA A 365 3.98 14.45 24.97
N LEU A 366 4.24 13.52 24.04
CA LEU A 366 5.54 13.34 23.39
C LEU A 366 5.78 14.36 22.28
N GLY A 367 4.80 14.69 21.46
CA GLY A 367 4.95 15.75 20.45
C GLY A 367 5.21 17.13 21.06
N LEU A 368 4.77 17.36 22.32
CA LEU A 368 5.16 18.52 23.11
C LEU A 368 6.63 18.51 23.58
N THR A 369 7.35 17.39 23.60
CA THR A 369 8.80 17.41 23.94
C THR A 369 9.64 18.11 22.87
N GLN A 370 9.15 18.25 21.64
CA GLN A 370 9.77 19.10 20.61
C GLN A 370 9.82 20.58 21.00
N VAL A 371 8.93 21.04 21.88
CA VAL A 371 8.99 22.40 22.45
C VAL A 371 10.25 22.59 23.29
N PHE A 372 10.72 21.55 24.00
CA PHE A 372 11.96 21.61 24.79
C PHE A 372 13.20 21.77 23.89
N LEU A 373 13.21 21.15 22.71
CA LEU A 373 14.25 21.35 21.70
C LEU A 373 14.21 22.78 21.14
N VAL A 374 13.02 23.29 20.80
CA VAL A 374 12.85 24.65 20.27
C VAL A 374 13.26 25.74 21.26
N MET A 375 13.02 25.51 22.56
CA MET A 375 13.43 26.38 23.66
C MET A 375 14.88 26.15 24.16
N GLY A 376 15.59 25.14 23.65
CA GLY A 376 16.95 24.78 24.10
C GLY A 376 17.03 24.22 25.53
N ILE A 377 15.91 23.75 26.09
CA ILE A 377 15.81 23.20 27.45
C ILE A 377 16.56 21.85 27.53
N ASN A 378 16.61 21.08 26.44
CA ASN A 378 17.43 19.87 26.34
C ASN A 378 18.91 20.13 26.70
N ARG A 379 19.45 21.28 26.26
CA ARG A 379 20.83 21.69 26.55
C ARG A 379 21.05 21.98 28.03
N GLN A 380 20.03 22.46 28.75
CA GLN A 380 20.07 22.68 30.20
C GLN A 380 20.13 21.36 30.98
N PHE A 381 19.54 20.30 30.44
CA PHE A 381 19.68 18.93 30.93
C PHE A 381 20.98 18.23 30.48
N GLY A 382 21.88 18.93 29.77
CA GLY A 382 23.12 18.37 29.24
C GLY A 382 22.96 17.45 28.02
N ILE A 383 21.76 17.42 27.41
CA ILE A 383 21.46 16.58 26.23
C ILE A 383 21.68 17.43 24.98
N SER A 384 22.56 16.97 24.08
CA SER A 384 22.79 17.66 22.80
C SER A 384 21.54 17.59 21.90
N ASP A 385 21.43 18.55 20.98
CA ASP A 385 20.25 18.68 20.12
C ASP A 385 20.08 17.45 19.21
N GLU A 386 21.19 16.86 18.77
CA GLU A 386 21.25 15.67 17.92
C GLU A 386 20.69 14.44 18.63
N TRP A 387 21.16 14.16 19.85
CA TRP A 387 20.70 13.03 20.65
C TRP A 387 19.23 13.18 21.07
N PHE A 388 18.82 14.42 21.38
CA PHE A 388 17.42 14.72 21.65
C PHE A 388 16.55 14.47 20.41
N ALA A 389 16.93 15.00 19.25
CA ALA A 389 16.17 14.85 18.02
C ALA A 389 16.06 13.39 17.54
N ILE A 390 17.12 12.58 17.70
CA ILE A 390 17.07 11.14 17.43
C ILE A 390 16.08 10.44 18.39
N GLY A 391 16.15 10.72 19.69
CA GLY A 391 15.30 10.08 20.70
C GLY A 391 13.82 10.42 20.54
N ASP A 392 13.51 11.71 20.39
CA ASP A 392 12.16 12.25 20.15
C ASP A 392 11.55 11.62 18.87
N SER A 393 12.29 11.67 17.75
CA SER A 393 11.86 11.09 16.47
C SER A 393 11.62 9.58 16.55
N LEU A 394 12.49 8.84 17.26
CA LEU A 394 12.35 7.39 17.46
C LEU A 394 11.03 7.08 18.18
N ILE A 395 10.82 7.68 19.36
CA ILE A 395 9.67 7.37 20.22
C ILE A 395 8.35 7.76 19.54
N ILE A 396 8.30 8.95 18.93
CA ILE A 396 7.13 9.41 18.17
C ILE A 396 6.84 8.47 16.98
N THR A 397 7.87 7.96 16.29
CA THR A 397 7.68 7.02 15.17
C THR A 397 7.13 5.67 15.62
N VAL A 398 7.63 5.09 16.73
CA VAL A 398 7.08 3.85 17.30
C VAL A 398 5.58 4.02 17.60
N LEU A 399 5.22 5.13 18.24
CA LEU A 399 3.85 5.40 18.68
C LEU A 399 2.90 5.73 17.52
N GLY A 400 3.38 6.51 16.53
CA GLY A 400 2.63 6.81 15.31
C GLY A 400 2.31 5.55 14.51
N GLN A 401 3.28 4.65 14.35
CA GLN A 401 3.07 3.37 13.64
C GLN A 401 2.18 2.40 14.42
N ALA A 402 2.33 2.34 15.75
CA ALA A 402 1.40 1.60 16.62
C ALA A 402 -0.05 2.15 16.56
N SER A 403 -0.23 3.44 16.22
CA SER A 403 -1.54 4.08 16.00
C SER A 403 -2.09 3.87 14.59
N PHE A 404 -1.22 3.78 13.58
CA PHE A 404 -1.61 3.62 12.19
C PHE A 404 -1.97 2.17 11.80
N MET A 405 -1.29 1.17 12.38
CA MET A 405 -1.63 -0.25 12.16
C MET A 405 -3.13 -0.60 12.39
N PRO A 406 -3.80 -0.11 13.45
CA PRO A 406 -5.25 -0.26 13.60
C PRO A 406 -6.09 0.33 12.47
N VAL A 407 -5.64 1.40 11.80
CA VAL A 407 -6.34 2.01 10.65
C VAL A 407 -6.38 1.03 9.48
N LEU A 408 -5.25 0.39 9.16
CA LEU A 408 -5.14 -0.61 8.08
C LEU A 408 -6.02 -1.83 8.36
N VAL A 409 -6.01 -2.33 9.61
CA VAL A 409 -6.85 -3.46 10.04
C VAL A 409 -8.34 -3.11 10.00
N LEU A 410 -8.72 -1.88 10.38
CA LEU A 410 -10.09 -1.40 10.26
C LEU A 410 -10.52 -1.25 8.79
N ALA A 411 -9.67 -0.69 7.93
CA ALA A 411 -9.99 -0.53 6.51
C ALA A 411 -10.24 -1.87 5.82
N ALA A 412 -9.41 -2.88 6.10
CA ALA A 412 -9.62 -4.25 5.63
C ALA A 412 -10.93 -4.88 6.16
N ARG A 413 -11.30 -4.63 7.43
CA ARG A 413 -12.57 -5.11 8.02
C ARG A 413 -13.82 -4.40 7.51
N LEU A 414 -13.70 -3.20 6.94
CA LEU A 414 -14.83 -2.44 6.37
C LEU A 414 -15.10 -2.78 4.90
N CYS A 415 -14.23 -3.56 4.27
CA CYS A 415 -14.37 -3.98 2.88
C CYS A 415 -15.46 -5.06 2.73
N PRO A 416 -16.54 -4.82 1.97
CA PRO A 416 -17.49 -5.87 1.61
C PRO A 416 -16.91 -6.76 0.51
N GLU A 417 -17.32 -8.02 0.50
CA GLU A 417 -16.97 -8.99 -0.54
C GLU A 417 -17.27 -8.43 -1.95
N GLY A 418 -16.40 -8.73 -2.91
CA GLY A 418 -16.46 -8.20 -4.27
C GLY A 418 -15.76 -6.84 -4.46
N MET A 419 -16.05 -5.84 -3.62
CA MET A 419 -15.55 -4.45 -3.79
C MET A 419 -14.31 -4.08 -2.96
N GLU A 420 -13.62 -5.07 -2.40
CA GLU A 420 -12.55 -4.91 -1.40
C GLU A 420 -11.46 -3.90 -1.82
N ALA A 421 -10.82 -4.11 -2.97
CA ALA A 421 -9.75 -3.23 -3.45
C ALA A 421 -10.22 -1.78 -3.64
N THR A 422 -11.40 -1.58 -4.24
CA THR A 422 -11.95 -0.25 -4.53
C THR A 422 -12.32 0.50 -3.25
N LEU A 423 -12.93 -0.17 -2.26
CA LEU A 423 -13.27 0.49 -1.00
C LEU A 423 -12.01 0.72 -0.16
N PHE A 424 -11.07 -0.22 -0.09
CA PHE A 424 -9.78 -0.03 0.58
C PHE A 424 -9.02 1.17 0.00
N ALA A 425 -8.87 1.23 -1.33
CA ALA A 425 -8.25 2.37 -2.02
C ALA A 425 -8.97 3.69 -1.73
N THR A 426 -10.31 3.67 -1.60
CA THR A 426 -11.10 4.85 -1.23
C THR A 426 -10.83 5.29 0.21
N LEU A 427 -10.81 4.37 1.18
CA LEU A 427 -10.50 4.66 2.58
C LEU A 427 -9.08 5.23 2.74
N MET A 428 -8.10 4.65 2.02
CA MET A 428 -6.74 5.16 2.00
C MET A 428 -6.64 6.53 1.33
N SER A 429 -7.37 6.78 0.23
CA SER A 429 -7.43 8.12 -0.38
C SER A 429 -8.08 9.17 0.52
N VAL A 430 -9.09 8.82 1.32
CA VAL A 430 -9.66 9.72 2.32
C VAL A 430 -8.66 9.98 3.46
N SER A 431 -7.93 8.96 3.92
CA SER A 431 -6.85 9.12 4.92
C SER A 431 -5.76 10.08 4.42
N ASN A 432 -5.33 9.92 3.17
CA ASN A 432 -4.35 10.80 2.51
C ASN A 432 -4.89 12.24 2.35
N GLY A 433 -6.16 12.39 1.97
CA GLY A 433 -6.82 13.70 1.88
C GLY A 433 -6.92 14.42 3.22
N GLY A 434 -7.14 13.68 4.31
CA GLY A 434 -7.02 14.20 5.67
C GLY A 434 -5.61 14.71 5.95
N SER A 435 -4.58 13.90 5.70
CA SER A 435 -3.17 14.27 5.97
C SER A 435 -2.71 15.50 5.18
N VAL A 436 -3.17 15.64 3.92
CA VAL A 436 -2.96 16.84 3.10
C VAL A 436 -3.68 18.06 3.70
N LEU A 437 -4.93 17.91 4.15
CA LEU A 437 -5.66 18.99 4.82
C LEU A 437 -4.96 19.41 6.13
N GLY A 438 -4.47 18.47 6.93
CA GLY A 438 -3.65 18.74 8.12
C GLY A 438 -2.38 19.53 7.78
N GLY A 439 -1.68 19.15 6.71
CA GLY A 439 -0.50 19.88 6.23
C GLY A 439 -0.82 21.31 5.76
N LEU A 440 -1.95 21.52 5.09
CA LEU A 440 -2.39 22.84 4.64
C LEU A 440 -2.90 23.73 5.79
N LEU A 441 -3.58 23.16 6.78
CA LEU A 441 -3.96 23.87 8.01
C LEU A 441 -2.72 24.23 8.84
N GLY A 442 -1.74 23.33 8.92
CA GLY A 442 -0.44 23.58 9.54
C GLY A 442 0.35 24.69 8.83
N ALA A 443 0.35 24.70 7.49
CA ALA A 443 0.92 25.78 6.70
C ALA A 443 0.23 27.13 6.97
N GLY A 444 -1.11 27.13 7.08
CA GLY A 444 -1.90 28.30 7.43
C GLY A 444 -1.56 28.85 8.83
N LEU A 445 -1.43 27.98 9.83
CA LEU A 445 -0.97 28.37 11.18
C LEU A 445 0.47 28.88 11.18
N THR A 446 1.36 28.24 10.41
CA THR A 446 2.76 28.66 10.24
C THR A 446 2.85 30.08 9.69
N GLN A 447 2.07 30.39 8.64
CA GLN A 447 1.99 31.71 8.04
C GLN A 447 1.32 32.74 8.97
N TYR A 448 0.22 32.38 9.62
CA TYR A 448 -0.49 33.24 10.57
C TYR A 448 0.38 33.68 11.75
N LEU A 449 1.20 32.76 12.27
CA LEU A 449 2.16 33.03 13.34
C LEU A 449 3.47 33.68 12.85
N GLY A 450 3.60 33.97 11.55
CA GLY A 450 4.76 34.65 10.98
C GLY A 450 6.07 33.84 11.02
N VAL A 451 5.98 32.51 11.16
CA VAL A 451 7.15 31.61 11.17
C VAL A 451 7.67 31.49 9.74
N THR A 452 8.90 31.96 9.52
CA THR A 452 9.59 31.94 8.22
C THR A 452 10.88 31.14 8.32
N LYS A 453 11.55 30.90 7.19
CA LYS A 453 12.84 30.18 7.13
C LYS A 453 13.95 30.79 7.99
N ASP A 454 13.83 32.07 8.34
CA ASP A 454 14.79 32.85 9.12
C ASP A 454 14.29 33.21 10.53
N ARG A 455 12.96 33.16 10.79
CA ARG A 455 12.35 33.60 12.05
C ARG A 455 11.47 32.51 12.66
N PHE A 456 11.85 32.08 13.86
CA PHE A 456 11.27 30.93 14.55
C PHE A 456 10.66 31.31 15.91
N ASP A 457 10.42 32.58 16.19
CA ASP A 457 10.06 33.07 17.54
C ASP A 457 8.74 32.47 18.04
N ASN A 458 7.75 32.39 17.16
CA ASN A 458 6.45 31.76 17.45
C ASN A 458 6.41 30.25 17.18
N LEU A 459 7.54 29.60 16.86
CA LEU A 459 7.57 28.16 16.56
C LEU A 459 7.11 27.31 17.75
N ALA A 460 7.52 27.66 18.97
CA ALA A 460 7.07 26.96 20.17
C ALA A 460 5.53 27.01 20.32
N LEU A 461 4.91 28.15 19.99
CA LEU A 461 3.47 28.32 20.01
C LEU A 461 2.78 27.53 18.89
N LEU A 462 3.37 27.51 17.68
CA LEU A 462 2.91 26.65 16.57
C LEU A 462 2.93 25.17 16.98
N LEU A 463 4.01 24.68 17.58
CA LEU A 463 4.11 23.30 18.08
C LEU A 463 3.04 22.99 19.13
N ILE A 464 2.80 23.91 20.08
CA ILE A 464 1.77 23.73 21.11
C ILE A 464 0.37 23.64 20.47
N LEU A 465 0.03 24.53 19.54
CA LEU A 465 -1.26 24.50 18.85
C LEU A 465 -1.45 23.23 18.01
N CYS A 466 -0.46 22.84 17.20
CA CYS A 466 -0.53 21.62 16.41
C CYS A 466 -0.69 20.38 17.30
N ASN A 467 0.12 20.23 18.35
CA ASN A 467 0.02 19.08 19.25
C ASN A 467 -1.30 19.03 20.02
N LEU A 468 -1.75 20.14 20.61
CA LEU A 468 -3.05 20.17 21.31
C LEU A 468 -4.23 19.95 20.35
N SER A 469 -4.11 20.33 19.08
CA SER A 469 -5.15 20.03 18.07
C SER A 469 -5.33 18.52 17.83
N SER A 470 -4.29 17.71 18.07
CA SER A 470 -4.38 16.25 17.92
C SER A 470 -5.31 15.58 18.94
N LEU A 471 -5.71 16.29 20.01
CA LEU A 471 -6.73 15.85 20.96
C LEU A 471 -8.17 16.06 20.45
N LEU A 472 -8.40 16.93 19.45
CA LEU A 472 -9.74 17.28 18.95
C LEU A 472 -10.55 16.09 18.38
N PRO A 473 -9.95 15.03 17.81
CA PRO A 473 -10.67 13.81 17.42
C PRO A 473 -11.15 12.95 18.61
N LEU A 474 -10.62 13.12 19.83
CA LEU A 474 -10.90 12.21 20.96
C LEU A 474 -12.39 12.14 21.36
N PRO A 475 -13.17 13.24 21.44
CA PRO A 475 -14.61 13.18 21.66
C PRO A 475 -15.35 12.38 20.56
N LEU A 476 -14.77 12.29 19.36
CA LEU A 476 -15.33 11.58 18.21
C LEU A 476 -14.94 10.09 18.15
N LEU A 477 -14.22 9.55 19.15
CA LEU A 477 -14.04 8.09 19.33
C LEU A 477 -15.37 7.32 19.42
N GLY A 478 -16.48 8.02 19.65
CA GLY A 478 -17.84 7.50 19.52
C GLY A 478 -18.19 6.96 18.13
N LEU A 479 -17.52 7.44 17.06
CA LEU A 479 -17.78 7.12 15.65
C LEU A 479 -17.22 5.76 15.20
N LEU A 480 -16.10 5.32 15.79
CA LEU A 480 -15.51 3.99 15.54
C LEU A 480 -16.48 2.88 15.98
N PRO A 481 -16.40 1.65 15.45
CA PRO A 481 -17.13 0.52 16.04
C PRO A 481 -16.78 0.35 17.53
N ARG A 482 -17.68 -0.29 18.29
CA ARG A 482 -17.29 -0.98 19.53
C ARG A 482 -16.83 -2.38 19.13
N ASP A 483 -15.75 -2.88 19.71
CA ASP A 483 -15.34 -4.26 19.49
C ASP A 483 -16.41 -5.21 20.07
N ASN A 484 -16.78 -6.22 19.28
CA ASN A 484 -17.98 -7.04 19.52
C ASN A 484 -17.79 -8.07 20.64
N SER A 485 -17.87 -7.63 21.90
CA SER A 485 -18.29 -8.51 23.01
C SER A 485 -19.67 -9.13 22.73
N ASP A 486 -20.54 -8.35 22.08
CA ASP A 486 -21.97 -8.64 21.99
C ASP A 486 -22.34 -9.58 20.83
N ALA A 487 -21.37 -9.94 19.97
CA ALA A 487 -21.56 -10.99 18.97
C ALA A 487 -21.41 -12.38 19.62
N ASN A 488 -20.41 -12.57 20.47
CA ASN A 488 -20.20 -13.84 21.16
C ASN A 488 -21.32 -14.13 22.17
N SER A 489 -21.89 -13.11 22.84
CA SER A 489 -23.05 -13.32 23.73
C SER A 489 -24.31 -13.71 22.96
N LYS A 490 -24.54 -13.16 21.76
CA LYS A 490 -25.64 -13.59 20.89
C LYS A 490 -25.45 -15.01 20.36
N VAL A 491 -24.27 -15.34 19.83
CA VAL A 491 -23.99 -16.72 19.38
C VAL A 491 -24.09 -17.72 20.52
N SER A 492 -23.62 -17.38 21.74
CA SER A 492 -23.76 -18.24 22.92
C SER A 492 -25.22 -18.40 23.36
N ASN A 493 -26.05 -17.35 23.27
CA ASN A 493 -27.48 -17.45 23.57
C ASN A 493 -28.24 -18.22 22.48
N ASP A 494 -27.95 -18.02 21.20
CA ASP A 494 -28.59 -18.75 20.08
C ASP A 494 -28.22 -20.24 20.07
N ILE A 495 -27.08 -20.62 20.68
CA ILE A 495 -26.73 -22.01 20.99
C ILE A 495 -27.51 -22.50 22.22
N ALA A 496 -27.52 -21.74 23.33
CA ALA A 496 -28.21 -22.14 24.56
C ALA A 496 -29.74 -22.26 24.42
N ILE A 497 -30.35 -21.45 23.54
CA ILE A 497 -31.79 -21.48 23.20
C ILE A 497 -32.11 -22.64 22.22
N LYS A 498 -31.10 -23.29 21.63
CA LYS A 498 -31.24 -24.51 20.81
C LYS A 498 -30.85 -25.80 21.55
N SER A 499 -30.46 -25.69 22.82
CA SER A 499 -30.08 -26.84 23.68
C SER A 499 -31.05 -27.06 24.86
N ASN A 500 -32.17 -26.34 24.88
CA ASN A 500 -33.31 -26.48 25.80
C ASN A 500 -34.60 -26.62 24.99
#